data_AF-A0A948SB50-F1
#
_entry.id   AF-A0A948SB50-F1
#
_cell.length_a   1.000
_cell.length_b   1.000
_cell.length_c   1.000
_cell.angle_alpha   90.00
_cell.angle_beta   90.00
_cell.angle_gamma   90.00
#
_symmetry.space_group_name_H-M   'P 1'
#
loop_
_entity.id
_entity.type
_entity.pdbx_description
1 polymer ?
#
loop_
_entity_poly.entity_id
_entity_poly.type
_entity_poly.pdbx_seq_one_letter_code
_entity_poly.pdbx_strand_id
1 'polypeptide(L)' 'MTRKKFSKLLKDYRERRGFTQEDAAKHLGVSVRTLQNWEIARNMPRAFGLKALVAALKRPEQKERNRLPT' A
#
# COMPACT_ATOMS: atom_id res chain seq x y z
N MET A 1 4.89 7.57 -13.35
CA MET A 1 5.52 6.52 -12.52
C MET A 1 5.47 5.20 -13.29
N THR A 2 6.52 4.38 -13.25
CA THR A 2 6.52 3.06 -13.94
C THR A 2 5.98 1.96 -13.04
N ARG A 3 5.55 0.82 -13.60
CA ARG A 3 5.11 -0.37 -12.84
C ARG A 3 6.17 -0.85 -11.83
N LYS A 4 7.45 -0.88 -12.22
CA LYS A 4 8.56 -1.23 -11.33
C LYS A 4 8.72 -0.24 -10.17
N LYS A 5 8.64 1.06 -10.43
CA LYS A 5 8.72 2.09 -9.36
C LYS A 5 7.54 1.98 -8.39
N PHE A 6 6.34 1.68 -8.89
CA PHE A 6 5.16 1.48 -8.06
C PHE A 6 5.26 0.22 -7.19
N SER A 7 5.63 -0.91 -7.79
CA SER A 7 5.88 -2.18 -7.10
C SER A 7 6.86 -1.99 -5.93
N LYS A 8 7.98 -1.31 -6.17
CA LYS A 8 8.96 -1.02 -5.12
C LYS A 8 8.37 -0.15 -4.02
N LEU A 9 7.68 0.95 -4.37
CA LEU A 9 7.04 1.82 -3.39
C LEU A 9 6.03 1.08 -2.49
N LEU A 10 5.26 0.16 -3.08
CA LEU A 10 4.27 -0.65 -2.36
C LEU A 10 4.93 -1.65 -1.40
N LYS A 11 6.00 -2.32 -1.83
CA LYS A 11 6.79 -3.22 -0.98
C LYS A 11 7.44 -2.46 0.18
N ASP A 12 8.09 -1.33 -0.12
CA ASP A 12 8.72 -0.51 0.90
C ASP A 12 7.68 -0.01 1.91
N TYR A 13 6.47 0.36 1.46
CA TYR A 13 5.37 0.72 2.35
C TYR A 13 4.98 -0.43 3.29
N ARG A 14 4.82 -1.64 2.74
CA ARG A 14 4.45 -2.83 3.51
C ARG A 14 5.51 -3.17 4.55
N GLU A 15 6.78 -3.16 4.15
CA GLU A 15 7.93 -3.48 5.01
C GLU A 15 8.10 -2.45 6.12
N ARG A 16 7.99 -1.14 5.82
CA ARG A 16 8.03 -0.09 6.86
C ARG A 16 6.94 -0.22 7.90
N ARG A 17 5.81 -0.83 7.56
CA ARG A 17 4.67 -1.06 8.46
C ARG A 17 4.65 -2.44 9.10
N GLY A 18 5.62 -3.31 8.77
CA GLY A 18 5.62 -4.71 9.22
C GLY A 18 4.40 -5.51 8.73
N PHE A 19 3.76 -5.09 7.64
CA PHE A 19 2.56 -5.73 7.12
C PHE A 19 2.89 -7.02 6.35
N THR A 20 2.02 -8.02 6.48
CA THR A 20 1.94 -9.12 5.50
C THR A 20 1.29 -8.63 4.20
N GLN A 21 1.26 -9.46 3.15
CA GLN A 21 0.51 -9.12 1.95
C GLN A 21 -1.00 -9.03 2.26
N GLU A 22 -1.49 -9.89 3.14
CA GLU A 22 -2.87 -9.89 3.63
C GLU A 22 -3.21 -8.59 4.35
N ASP A 23 -2.35 -8.15 5.28
CA ASP A 23 -2.55 -6.90 6.03
C ASP A 23 -2.55 -5.68 5.12
N ALA A 24 -1.58 -5.60 4.22
CA ALA A 24 -1.49 -4.48 3.27
C ALA A 24 -2.69 -4.45 2.32
N ALA A 25 -3.14 -5.61 1.83
CA ALA A 25 -4.32 -5.70 0.98
C ALA A 25 -5.59 -5.26 1.72
N LYS A 26 -5.79 -5.73 2.96
CA LYS A 26 -6.89 -5.32 3.82
C LYS A 26 -6.86 -3.82 4.11
N HIS A 27 -5.70 -3.28 4.43
CA HIS A 27 -5.52 -1.85 4.72
C HIS A 27 -5.78 -0.98 3.49
N LEU A 28 -5.41 -1.44 2.29
CA LEU A 28 -5.62 -0.71 1.03
C LEU A 28 -7.01 -0.98 0.42
N GLY A 29 -7.84 -1.83 1.03
CA GLY A 29 -9.17 -2.16 0.54
C GLY A 29 -9.16 -2.92 -0.80
N VAL A 30 -8.16 -3.76 -1.03
CA VAL A 30 -8.01 -4.56 -2.27
C VAL A 30 -7.86 -6.04 -1.96
N SER A 31 -8.08 -6.89 -2.96
CA SER A 31 -7.78 -8.33 -2.80
C SER A 31 -6.27 -8.58 -2.68
N VAL A 32 -5.88 -9.63 -1.95
CA VAL A 32 -4.47 -10.07 -1.83
C VAL A 32 -3.88 -10.34 -3.22
N ARG A 33 -4.66 -10.95 -4.13
CA ARG A 33 -4.25 -11.18 -5.52
C ARG A 33 -3.97 -9.88 -6.28
N THR A 34 -4.77 -8.84 -6.05
CA THR A 34 -4.52 -7.51 -6.63
C THR A 34 -3.20 -6.93 -6.12
N LEU A 35 -2.97 -7.00 -4.80
CA LEU A 35 -1.72 -6.55 -4.19
C LEU A 35 -0.51 -7.31 -4.75
N GLN A 36 -0.57 -8.65 -4.82
CA GLN A 36 0.48 -9.49 -5.38
C GLN A 36 0.82 -9.11 -6.83
N ASN A 37 -0.20 -8.93 -7.67
CA ASN A 37 0.01 -8.51 -9.06
C ASN A 37 0.68 -7.13 -9.17
N TRP A 38 0.38 -6.22 -8.24
CA TRP A 38 1.05 -4.92 -8.14
C TRP A 38 2.50 -5.06 -7.68
N GLU A 39 2.75 -5.87 -6.65
CA GLU A 39 4.09 -6.10 -6.10
C GLU A 39 5.03 -6.80 -7.08
N ILE A 40 4.54 -7.68 -7.97
CA ILE A 40 5.35 -8.29 -9.04
C ILE A 40 5.37 -7.46 -10.33
N ALA A 41 4.81 -6.24 -10.31
CA ALA A 41 4.74 -5.32 -11.45
C ALA A 41 3.99 -5.88 -12.68
N ARG A 42 3.11 -6.89 -12.50
CA ARG A 42 2.28 -7.47 -13.58
C ARG A 42 1.27 -6.43 -14.09
N ASN A 43 0.60 -5.76 -13.17
CA ASN A 43 -0.29 -4.62 -13.45
C ASN A 43 -0.11 -3.50 -12.40
N MET A 44 -0.84 -2.41 -12.57
CA MET A 44 -0.88 -1.29 -11.63
C MET A 44 -2.24 -0.59 -11.68
N PRO A 45 -2.64 0.18 -10.65
CA PRO A 45 -3.85 0.99 -10.70
C PRO A 45 -3.87 1.92 -11.92
N ARG A 46 -5.06 2.18 -12.48
CA ARG A 46 -5.25 3.15 -13.55
C ARG A 46 -5.13 4.59 -13.02
N ALA A 47 -4.90 5.55 -13.92
CA ALA A 47 -4.41 6.91 -13.64
C ALA A 47 -4.98 7.59 -12.38
N PHE A 48 -6.30 7.65 -12.21
CA PHE A 48 -6.93 8.29 -11.05
C PHE A 48 -6.64 7.55 -9.75
N GLY A 49 -6.85 6.23 -9.73
CA GLY A 49 -6.55 5.37 -8.59
C GLY A 49 -5.06 5.34 -8.22
N LEU A 50 -4.18 5.48 -9.21
CA LEU A 50 -2.73 5.48 -8.98
C LEU A 50 -2.27 6.68 -8.16
N LYS A 51 -2.74 7.88 -8.51
CA LYS A 51 -2.35 9.12 -7.80
C LYS A 51 -2.79 9.07 -6.34
N ALA A 52 -4.04 8.66 -6.09
CA ALA A 52 -4.58 8.53 -4.74
C ALA A 52 -3.81 7.50 -3.91
N LEU A 53 -3.52 6.33 -4.49
CA LEU A 53 -2.77 5.29 -3.79
C LEU A 53 -1.35 5.73 -3.46
N VAL A 54 -0.63 6.33 -4.41
CA VAL A 54 0.73 6.85 -4.16
C VAL A 54 0.76 7.90 -3.06
N ALA A 55 -0.24 8.78 -3.01
CA ALA A 55 -0.36 9.76 -1.94
C ALA A 55 -0.56 9.07 -0.58
N ALA A 56 -1.43 8.05 -0.50
CA ALA A 56 -1.65 7.27 0.73
C ALA A 56 -0.38 6.54 1.20
N LEU A 57 0.35 5.86 0.29
CA LEU A 57 1.56 5.10 0.62
C LEU A 57 2.73 5.97 1.13
N LYS A 58 2.73 7.27 0.79
CA LYS A 58 3.77 8.23 1.18
C LYS A 58 3.44 9.01 2.45
N ARG A 59 2.20 8.93 2.96
CA ARG A 59 1.85 9.65 4.18
C ARG A 59 2.66 9.08 5.36
N PRO A 60 3.39 9.93 6.11
CA PRO A 60 3.99 9.48 7.36
C PRO A 60 2.88 9.02 8.30
N GLU A 61 3.14 7.96 9.06
CA GLU A 61 2.25 7.46 10.10
C GLU A 61 1.79 8.65 10.98
N GLN A 62 0.49 8.97 10.96
CA GLN A 62 -0.08 9.67 12.11
C GLN A 62 -0.07 8.64 13.22
N LYS A 63 0.93 8.71 14.11
CA LYS A 63 0.98 7.95 15.37
C LYS A 63 -0.43 7.86 15.92
N GLU A 64 -0.91 6.65 16.17
CA GLU A 64 -2.18 6.34 16.81
C GLU A 64 -2.41 7.26 18.02
N ARG A 65 -3.07 8.39 17.78
CA ARG A 65 -3.73 9.18 18.79
C ARG A 65 -5.08 8.51 18.99
N ASN A 66 -5.04 7.32 19.56
CA ASN A 66 -6.13 6.66 20.26
C ASN A 66 -5.52 5.48 21.01
N ARG A 67 -4.80 5.81 22.09
CA ARG A 67 -4.85 4.98 23.29
C ARG A 67 -6.33 4.80 23.60
N LEU A 68 -6.84 3.57 23.49
CA LEU A 68 -8.16 3.22 24.02
C LEU A 68 -8.16 3.60 25.52
N PRO A 69 -9.17 4.35 26.03
CA PRO A 69 -9.34 4.45 27.46
C PRO A 69 -9.71 3.06 28.00
N THR A 70 -9.02 2.68 29.07
CA THR A 70 -9.18 1.46 29.86
C THR A 70 -10.59 1.31 30.41
#